data_AF-A0A819KHS3-F1
#
_entry.id   AF-A0A819KHS3-F1
#
_cell.length_a   1.000
_cell.length_b   1.000
_cell.length_c   1.000
_cell.angle_alpha   90.00
_cell.angle_beta   90.00
_cell.angle_gamma   90.00
#
_symmetry.space_group_name_H-M   'P 1'
#
loop_
_entity.id
_entity.type
_entity.pdbx_description
1 polymer ?
#
loop_
_entity_poly.entity_id
_entity_poly.type
_entity_poly.pdbx_seq_one_letter_code
_entity_poly.pdbx_strand_id
1 'polypeptide(L)'
;MFFLDNYLSLLIAHLEKHSLIDSYVFLNNSNEEINKKLCPIWFDCWIKITKTIDISSINQTNIEIPLIFDLHLPCAINEYEIIRQIRMNIAQYYQNNNENITDIAWKELINRSIYGEFIKEILNDSNLFDHYYHDQLTLARNEANIHQLSTLYVQRLLTSKIAGTIKYRLRHLLIDYEELFEIGIPLISDEDHVFEILN
;
A
#
# COMPACT_ATOMS: atom_id res chain seq x y z
N MET A 1 20.69 9.73 -29.41
CA MET A 1 19.41 9.00 -29.29
C MET A 1 19.49 8.06 -28.10
N PHE A 2 20.35 7.03 -28.11
CA PHE A 2 20.55 6.06 -27.01
C PHE A 2 20.73 6.62 -25.57
N PHE A 3 21.42 7.75 -25.37
CA PHE A 3 21.60 8.33 -24.03
C PHE A 3 20.30 8.89 -23.44
N LEU A 4 19.51 9.57 -24.26
CA LEU A 4 18.24 10.16 -23.81
C LEU A 4 17.22 9.06 -23.53
N ASP A 5 17.19 8.02 -24.37
CA ASP A 5 16.28 6.89 -24.23
C ASP A 5 16.57 6.11 -22.93
N ASN A 6 17.85 5.80 -22.66
CA ASN A 6 18.24 5.13 -21.41
C ASN A 6 17.93 5.98 -20.18
N TYR A 7 18.20 7.30 -20.24
CA TYR A 7 17.90 8.22 -19.15
C TYR A 7 16.40 8.28 -18.84
N LEU A 8 15.56 8.34 -19.88
CA LEU A 8 14.10 8.33 -19.73
C LEU A 8 13.61 6.99 -19.16
N SER A 9 14.14 5.87 -19.62
CA SER A 9 13.82 4.55 -19.07
C SER A 9 14.20 4.44 -17.59
N LEU A 10 15.38 4.94 -17.20
CA LEU A 10 15.83 4.99 -15.80
C LEU A 10 14.91 5.85 -14.95
N LEU A 11 14.51 7.01 -15.46
CA LEU A 11 13.58 7.90 -14.77
C LEU A 11 12.22 7.22 -14.57
N ILE A 12 11.64 6.62 -15.63
CA ILE A 12 10.37 5.91 -15.56
C ILE A 12 10.45 4.78 -14.53
N ALA A 13 11.51 3.97 -14.59
CA ALA A 13 11.73 2.88 -13.66
C ALA A 13 11.86 3.37 -12.20
N HIS A 14 12.55 4.48 -11.99
CA HIS A 14 12.71 5.08 -10.66
C HIS A 14 11.37 5.60 -10.11
N LEU A 15 10.56 6.23 -10.95
CA LEU A 15 9.23 6.71 -10.57
C LEU A 15 8.30 5.54 -10.26
N GLU A 16 8.31 4.49 -11.08
CA GLU A 16 7.44 3.33 -10.91
C GLU A 16 7.84 2.46 -9.72
N LYS A 17 9.14 2.36 -9.41
CA LYS A 17 9.61 1.74 -8.17
C LYS A 17 8.95 2.35 -6.92
N HIS A 18 8.56 3.62 -7.00
CA HIS A 18 7.86 4.34 -5.93
C HIS A 18 6.37 4.55 -6.27
N SER A 19 5.80 3.76 -7.19
CA SER A 19 4.38 3.80 -7.57
C SER A 19 3.88 5.18 -7.99
N LEU A 20 4.77 6.09 -8.42
CA LEU A 20 4.41 7.48 -8.69
C LEU A 20 3.61 7.61 -9.98
N ILE A 21 3.85 6.76 -10.98
CA ILE A 21 3.12 6.81 -12.24
C ILE A 21 1.74 6.18 -12.05
N ASP A 22 1.66 4.97 -11.49
CA ASP A 22 0.38 4.29 -11.28
C ASP A 22 -0.59 5.10 -10.39
N SER A 23 -0.10 5.59 -9.24
CA SER A 23 -0.91 6.44 -8.35
C SER A 23 -1.32 7.77 -9.00
N TYR A 24 -0.52 8.32 -9.93
CA TYR A 24 -0.89 9.52 -10.68
C TYR A 24 -2.00 9.24 -11.70
N VAL A 25 -1.94 8.08 -12.37
CA VAL A 25 -3.02 7.63 -13.26
C VAL A 25 -4.32 7.46 -12.47
N PHE A 26 -4.25 6.81 -11.30
CA PHE A 26 -5.41 6.69 -10.41
C PHE A 26 -5.96 8.05 -9.99
N LEU A 27 -5.09 8.98 -9.56
CA LEU A 27 -5.46 10.32 -9.12
C LEU A 27 -6.20 11.11 -10.22
N ASN A 28 -5.75 11.00 -11.47
CA ASN A 28 -6.36 11.69 -12.62
C ASN A 28 -7.72 11.09 -13.02
N ASN A 29 -7.93 9.80 -12.76
CA ASN A 29 -9.19 9.12 -13.06
C ASN A 29 -10.19 9.18 -11.90
N SER A 30 -9.75 9.68 -10.74
CA SER A 30 -10.56 9.79 -9.52
C SER A 30 -11.49 11.02 -9.54
N ASN A 31 -12.50 11.01 -8.67
CA ASN A 31 -13.38 12.16 -8.50
C ASN A 31 -12.66 13.34 -7.79
N GLU A 32 -13.27 14.54 -7.86
CA GLU A 32 -12.67 15.77 -7.31
C GLU A 32 -12.40 15.69 -5.80
N GLU A 33 -13.24 14.97 -5.04
CA GLU A 33 -13.08 14.83 -3.59
C GLU A 33 -11.84 14.00 -3.25
N ILE A 34 -11.69 12.82 -3.86
CA ILE A 34 -10.53 11.95 -3.69
C ILE A 34 -9.27 12.68 -4.15
N ASN A 35 -9.34 13.38 -5.30
CA ASN A 35 -8.22 14.12 -5.84
C ASN A 35 -7.71 15.19 -4.86
N LYS A 36 -8.61 15.97 -4.26
CA LYS A 36 -8.25 16.99 -3.25
C LYS A 36 -7.52 16.40 -2.04
N LYS A 37 -7.86 15.18 -1.63
CA LYS A 37 -7.23 14.52 -0.47
C LYS A 37 -5.89 13.84 -0.83
N LEU A 38 -5.81 13.17 -1.98
CA LEU A 38 -4.61 12.41 -2.38
C LEU A 38 -3.53 13.26 -3.04
N CYS A 39 -3.89 14.35 -3.74
CA CYS A 39 -2.94 15.19 -4.47
C CYS A 39 -1.81 15.76 -3.57
N PRO A 40 -2.08 16.27 -2.36
CA PRO A 40 -1.02 16.71 -1.44
C PRO A 40 -0.04 15.59 -1.07
N ILE A 41 -0.55 14.38 -0.82
CA ILE A 41 0.26 13.20 -0.47
C ILE A 41 1.15 12.79 -1.65
N TRP A 42 0.57 12.77 -2.85
CA TRP A 42 1.27 12.52 -4.11
C TRP A 42 2.41 13.51 -4.33
N PHE A 43 2.12 14.81 -4.19
CA PHE A 43 3.10 15.86 -4.42
C PHE A 43 4.25 15.82 -3.40
N ASP A 44 3.96 15.54 -2.13
CA ASP A 44 5.00 15.37 -1.10
C ASP A 44 5.95 14.21 -1.43
N CYS A 45 5.38 13.05 -1.81
CA CYS A 45 6.17 11.90 -2.24
C CYS A 45 7.00 12.22 -3.49
N TRP A 46 6.41 12.85 -4.50
CA TRP A 46 7.12 13.30 -5.69
C TRP A 46 8.34 14.17 -5.34
N ILE A 47 8.19 15.17 -4.47
CA ILE A 47 9.29 16.03 -4.03
C ILE A 47 10.38 15.22 -3.32
N LYS A 48 10.00 14.30 -2.42
CA LYS A 48 10.95 13.47 -1.68
C LYS A 48 11.76 12.57 -2.61
N ILE A 49 11.09 11.89 -3.54
CA ILE A 49 11.72 10.94 -4.46
C ILE A 49 12.54 11.65 -5.54
N THR A 50 12.06 12.75 -6.11
CA THR A 50 12.85 13.48 -7.13
C THR A 50 14.16 14.05 -6.60
N LYS A 51 14.24 14.33 -5.30
CA LYS A 51 15.49 14.75 -4.63
C LYS A 51 16.49 13.61 -4.44
N THR A 52 16.06 12.36 -4.47
CA THR A 52 16.93 11.18 -4.32
C THR A 52 17.36 10.57 -5.65
N ILE A 53 16.93 11.13 -6.79
CA ILE A 53 17.38 10.73 -8.12
C ILE A 53 18.87 11.03 -8.24
N ASP A 54 19.69 9.99 -8.11
CA ASP A 54 21.11 10.06 -8.40
C ASP A 54 21.38 9.63 -9.84
N ILE A 55 21.63 10.62 -10.69
CA ILE A 55 21.98 10.51 -12.11
C ILE A 55 23.31 9.74 -12.29
N SER A 56 24.13 9.58 -11.25
CA SER A 56 25.33 8.74 -11.31
C SER A 56 25.04 7.25 -11.53
N SER A 57 23.80 6.81 -11.27
CA SER A 57 23.34 5.43 -11.47
C SER A 57 23.00 5.06 -12.92
N ILE A 58 23.16 5.99 -13.88
CA ILE A 58 22.90 5.78 -15.33
C ILE A 58 23.70 4.60 -15.94
N ASN A 59 24.74 4.13 -15.26
CA ASN A 59 25.53 2.97 -15.68
C ASN A 59 24.93 1.61 -15.26
N GLN A 60 23.80 1.58 -14.53
CA GLN A 60 23.11 0.33 -14.22
C GLN A 60 22.36 -0.17 -15.46
N THR A 61 22.85 -1.28 -16.02
CA THR A 61 22.32 -1.89 -17.24
C THR A 61 21.04 -2.67 -17.03
N ASN A 62 20.71 -3.03 -15.79
CA ASN A 62 19.51 -3.78 -15.43
C ASN A 62 18.76 -3.02 -14.33
N ILE A 63 17.51 -2.66 -14.60
CA ILE A 63 16.58 -2.13 -13.60
C ILE A 63 15.42 -3.09 -13.51
N GLU A 64 15.24 -3.70 -12.35
CA GLU A 64 14.03 -4.43 -12.03
C GLU A 64 12.94 -3.42 -11.67
N ILE A 65 11.91 -3.35 -12.50
CA ILE A 65 10.69 -2.61 -12.22
C ILE A 65 9.68 -3.64 -11.68
N PRO A 66 9.27 -3.56 -10.40
CA PRO A 66 8.17 -4.37 -9.93
C PRO A 66 6.91 -3.97 -10.71
N LEU A 67 6.37 -4.88 -11.51
CA LEU A 67 5.15 -4.67 -12.29
C LEU A 67 3.93 -4.94 -11.40
N ILE A 68 3.74 -4.09 -10.40
CA ILE A 68 2.58 -4.13 -9.51
C ILE A 68 1.68 -2.96 -9.88
N PHE A 69 0.49 -3.27 -10.37
CA PHE A 69 -0.51 -2.29 -10.79
C PHE A 69 -1.64 -2.20 -9.77
N ASP A 70 -2.51 -1.20 -9.94
CA ASP A 70 -3.67 -0.94 -9.07
C ASP A 70 -3.24 -0.41 -7.70
N LEU A 71 -2.24 0.49 -7.69
CA LEU A 71 -1.77 1.21 -6.51
C LEU A 71 -2.31 2.63 -6.54
N HIS A 72 -3.07 2.98 -5.51
CA HIS A 72 -3.77 4.25 -5.38
C HIS A 72 -2.89 5.35 -4.79
N LEU A 73 -1.99 5.02 -3.85
CA LEU A 73 -1.09 5.97 -3.20
C LEU A 73 0.32 5.92 -3.79
N PRO A 74 1.02 7.07 -3.82
CA PRO A 74 2.45 7.09 -4.13
C PRO A 74 3.23 6.29 -3.06
N CYS A 75 4.40 5.78 -3.40
CA CYS A 75 5.32 5.09 -2.48
C CYS A 75 4.70 3.89 -1.73
N ALA A 76 3.59 3.33 -2.24
CA ALA A 76 2.85 2.26 -1.57
C ALA A 76 3.72 1.03 -1.26
N ILE A 77 4.62 0.66 -2.17
CA ILE A 77 5.57 -0.45 -1.99
C ILE A 77 6.47 -0.21 -0.76
N ASN A 78 7.03 1.00 -0.62
CA ASN A 78 7.88 1.36 0.50
C ASN A 78 7.11 1.35 1.83
N GLU A 79 5.90 1.90 1.82
CA GLU A 79 5.05 1.91 3.00
C GLU A 79 4.64 0.48 3.42
N TYR A 80 4.30 -0.37 2.47
CA TYR A 80 3.99 -1.76 2.73
C TYR A 80 5.15 -2.49 3.41
N GLU A 81 6.38 -2.26 2.95
CA GLU A 81 7.57 -2.86 3.58
C GLU A 81 7.77 -2.34 5.03
N ILE A 82 7.47 -1.06 5.30
CA ILE A 82 7.46 -0.53 6.68
C ILE A 82 6.42 -1.26 7.52
N ILE A 83 5.18 -1.40 7.03
CA ILE A 83 4.10 -2.09 7.75
C ILE A 83 4.44 -3.56 7.98
N ARG A 84 5.00 -4.25 6.98
CA ARG A 84 5.43 -5.64 7.09
C ARG A 84 6.48 -5.81 8.20
N GLN A 85 7.47 -4.93 8.25
CA GLN A 85 8.48 -4.96 9.32
C GLN A 85 7.86 -4.68 10.69
N ILE A 86 6.85 -3.81 10.78
CA ILE A 86 6.09 -3.59 12.02
C ILE A 86 5.35 -4.88 12.43
N ARG A 87 4.70 -5.59 11.50
CA ARG A 87 4.05 -6.89 11.76
C ARG A 87 5.04 -7.92 12.31
N MET A 88 6.20 -8.07 11.65
CA MET A 88 7.25 -9.00 12.07
C MET A 88 7.76 -8.69 13.48
N ASN A 89 8.04 -7.41 13.77
CA ASN A 89 8.50 -6.99 15.10
C ASN A 89 7.44 -7.32 16.16
N ILE A 90 6.17 -7.03 15.89
CA ILE A 90 5.06 -7.29 16.81
C ILE A 90 4.87 -8.79 17.07
N ALA A 91 4.97 -9.63 16.05
CA ALA A 91 4.88 -11.08 16.20
C ALA A 91 5.98 -11.62 17.15
N GLN A 92 7.18 -11.07 17.07
CA GLN A 92 8.29 -11.37 18.00
C GLN A 92 8.02 -10.85 19.42
N TYR A 93 7.39 -9.68 19.57
CA TYR A 93 6.99 -9.15 20.88
C TYR A 93 5.89 -9.99 21.55
N TYR A 94 4.97 -10.59 20.77
CA TYR A 94 3.90 -11.47 21.27
C TYR A 94 4.44 -12.69 22.01
N GLN A 95 5.61 -13.20 21.61
CA GLN A 95 6.27 -14.31 22.27
C GLN A 95 6.87 -13.92 23.63
N ASN A 96 7.02 -12.61 23.90
CA ASN A 96 7.87 -12.12 24.99
C ASN A 96 7.17 -11.22 26.02
N ASN A 97 6.05 -10.52 25.71
CA ASN A 97 5.41 -9.57 26.63
C ASN A 97 3.88 -9.37 26.41
N ASN A 98 3.15 -9.02 27.48
CA ASN A 98 1.70 -8.71 27.50
C ASN A 98 1.37 -7.20 27.30
N GLU A 99 2.14 -6.46 26.49
CA GLU A 99 1.89 -5.04 26.25
C GLU A 99 0.79 -4.76 25.20
N ASN A 100 0.24 -3.54 25.20
CA ASN A 100 -0.77 -3.12 24.23
C ASN A 100 -0.13 -2.89 22.83
N ILE A 101 -0.09 -3.97 22.05
CA ILE A 101 0.47 -4.03 20.68
C ILE A 101 -0.02 -2.91 19.77
N THR A 102 -1.31 -2.56 19.85
CA THR A 102 -1.88 -1.50 18.99
C THR A 102 -1.21 -0.15 19.25
N ASP A 103 -0.81 0.14 20.50
CA ASP A 103 -0.14 1.40 20.82
C ASP A 103 1.35 1.38 20.41
N ILE A 104 2.01 0.21 20.43
CA ILE A 104 3.38 0.04 19.93
C ILE A 104 3.41 0.21 18.41
N ALA A 105 2.54 -0.52 17.71
CA ALA A 105 2.38 -0.46 16.26
C ALA A 105 2.11 0.96 15.77
N TRP A 106 1.24 1.68 16.50
CA TRP A 106 0.91 3.06 16.20
C TRP A 106 2.12 3.99 16.29
N LYS A 107 2.92 3.85 17.35
CA LYS A 107 4.15 4.64 17.54
C LYS A 107 5.18 4.34 16.45
N GLU A 108 5.40 3.06 16.16
CA GLU A 108 6.30 2.64 15.08
C GLU A 108 5.86 3.21 13.73
N LEU A 109 4.57 3.10 13.41
CA LEU A 109 4.02 3.57 12.14
C LEU A 109 4.17 5.08 11.98
N ILE A 110 3.80 5.87 13.00
CA ILE A 110 3.98 7.33 12.93
C ILE A 110 5.44 7.72 12.69
N ASN A 111 6.38 7.00 13.32
CA ASN A 111 7.79 7.35 13.25
C ASN A 111 8.44 6.97 11.93
N ARG A 112 7.89 5.96 11.24
CA ARG A 112 8.55 5.31 10.10
C ARG A 112 7.83 5.49 8.78
N SER A 113 6.53 5.79 8.79
CA SER A 113 5.71 5.92 7.59
C SER A 113 6.33 6.90 6.59
N ILE A 114 6.35 6.53 5.32
CA ILE A 114 6.86 7.40 4.25
C ILE A 114 6.00 8.65 4.07
N TYR A 115 4.73 8.54 4.45
CA TYR A 115 3.74 9.61 4.43
C TYR A 115 3.92 10.64 5.55
N GLY A 116 4.80 10.38 6.54
CA GLY A 116 5.13 11.34 7.59
C GLY A 116 3.89 11.87 8.31
N GLU A 117 3.65 13.18 8.26
CA GLU A 117 2.51 13.81 8.93
C GLU A 117 1.15 13.35 8.38
N PHE A 118 1.08 12.94 7.11
CA PHE A 118 -0.15 12.51 6.46
C PHE A 118 -0.66 11.15 6.97
N ILE A 119 0.18 10.32 7.60
CA ILE A 119 -0.26 8.98 8.03
C ILE A 119 -1.42 9.03 9.03
N LYS A 120 -1.47 10.07 9.88
CA LYS A 120 -2.58 10.26 10.83
C LYS A 120 -3.86 10.60 10.12
N GLU A 121 -3.79 11.43 9.08
CA GLU A 121 -4.94 11.80 8.25
C GLU A 121 -5.45 10.59 7.47
N ILE A 122 -4.54 9.85 6.83
CA ILE A 122 -4.84 8.61 6.10
C ILE A 122 -5.58 7.61 6.99
N LEU A 123 -5.13 7.43 8.23
CA LEU A 123 -5.76 6.49 9.16
C LEU A 123 -7.07 7.01 9.77
N ASN A 124 -7.31 8.32 9.75
CA ASN A 124 -8.51 8.93 10.34
C ASN A 124 -9.64 9.16 9.32
N ASP A 125 -9.32 9.46 8.08
CA ASP A 125 -10.29 9.62 6.99
C ASP A 125 -10.63 8.26 6.35
N SER A 126 -11.92 7.92 6.24
CA SER A 126 -12.33 6.63 5.68
C SER A 126 -11.93 6.44 4.23
N ASN A 127 -12.09 7.47 3.40
CA ASN A 127 -11.81 7.36 1.97
C ASN A 127 -10.31 7.19 1.73
N LEU A 128 -9.48 7.96 2.43
CA LEU A 128 -8.03 7.79 2.37
C LEU A 128 -7.59 6.43 2.91
N PHE A 129 -8.18 5.98 4.01
CA PHE A 129 -7.87 4.67 4.56
C PHE A 129 -8.22 3.54 3.60
N ASP A 130 -9.36 3.63 2.90
CA ASP A 130 -9.78 2.61 1.95
C ASP A 130 -8.77 2.46 0.80
N HIS A 131 -8.24 3.57 0.28
CA HIS A 131 -7.17 3.53 -0.73
C HIS A 131 -5.85 3.02 -0.17
N TYR A 132 -5.46 3.46 1.03
CA TYR A 132 -4.25 2.96 1.69
C TYR A 132 -4.35 1.46 1.94
N TYR A 133 -5.48 0.98 2.45
CA TYR A 133 -5.70 -0.41 2.77
C TYR A 133 -5.79 -1.28 1.53
N HIS A 134 -6.39 -0.76 0.46
CA HIS A 134 -6.36 -1.39 -0.87
C HIS A 134 -4.92 -1.70 -1.29
N ASP A 135 -4.03 -0.72 -1.24
CA ASP A 135 -2.64 -0.91 -1.67
C ASP A 135 -1.91 -1.96 -0.82
N GLN A 136 -2.14 -1.93 0.50
CA GLN A 136 -1.58 -2.94 1.42
C GLN A 136 -2.03 -4.36 1.07
N LEU A 137 -3.29 -4.52 0.67
CA LEU A 137 -3.84 -5.80 0.23
C LEU A 137 -3.31 -6.22 -1.14
N THR A 138 -3.26 -5.30 -2.11
CA THR A 138 -2.68 -5.56 -3.45
C THR A 138 -1.25 -6.07 -3.31
N LEU A 139 -0.44 -5.43 -2.46
CA LEU A 139 0.96 -5.80 -2.26
C LEU A 139 1.10 -7.14 -1.54
N ALA A 140 0.31 -7.38 -0.48
CA ALA A 140 0.30 -8.67 0.22
C ALA A 140 -0.10 -9.83 -0.70
N ARG A 141 -1.10 -9.62 -1.56
CA ARG A 141 -1.55 -10.64 -2.53
C ARG A 141 -0.48 -10.95 -3.57
N ASN A 142 0.19 -9.92 -4.10
CA ASN A 142 1.26 -10.10 -5.06
C ASN A 142 2.45 -10.85 -4.42
N GLU A 143 2.82 -10.51 -3.18
CA GLU A 143 3.87 -11.23 -2.45
C GLU A 143 3.53 -12.71 -2.23
N ALA A 144 2.28 -13.02 -1.91
CA ALA A 144 1.79 -14.39 -1.74
C ALA A 144 1.44 -15.11 -3.07
N ASN A 145 1.62 -14.47 -4.23
CA ASN A 145 1.25 -14.98 -5.56
C ASN A 145 -0.24 -15.36 -5.71
N ILE A 146 -1.13 -14.62 -5.05
CA ILE A 146 -2.58 -14.88 -5.06
C ILE A 146 -3.24 -13.96 -6.08
N HIS A 147 -3.38 -14.45 -7.31
CA HIS A 147 -3.96 -13.68 -8.43
C HIS A 147 -5.41 -14.06 -8.75
N GLN A 148 -5.99 -15.03 -8.02
CA GLN A 148 -7.32 -15.58 -8.33
C GLN A 148 -8.50 -14.70 -7.88
N LEU A 149 -8.29 -13.79 -6.92
CA LEU A 149 -9.32 -12.89 -6.37
C LEU A 149 -9.00 -11.45 -6.72
N SER A 150 -9.96 -10.53 -6.87
CA SER A 150 -9.61 -9.11 -6.98
C SER A 150 -9.23 -8.48 -5.61
N THR A 151 -8.41 -7.41 -5.59
CA THR A 151 -8.09 -6.69 -4.33
C THR A 151 -9.35 -6.08 -3.76
N LEU A 152 -10.21 -5.52 -4.61
CA LEU A 152 -11.48 -4.94 -4.21
C LEU A 152 -12.38 -5.98 -3.53
N TYR A 153 -12.40 -7.22 -4.03
CA TYR A 153 -13.15 -8.31 -3.41
C TYR A 153 -12.61 -8.66 -2.03
N VAL A 154 -11.29 -8.90 -1.92
CA VAL A 154 -10.64 -9.18 -0.64
C VAL A 154 -10.88 -8.04 0.35
N GLN A 155 -10.73 -6.79 -0.11
CA GLN A 155 -11.02 -5.62 0.68
C GLN A 155 -12.46 -5.67 1.19
N ARG A 156 -13.47 -5.76 0.32
CA ARG A 156 -14.88 -5.80 0.75
C ARG A 156 -15.18 -6.93 1.73
N LEU A 157 -14.59 -8.12 1.55
CA LEU A 157 -14.73 -9.24 2.46
C LEU A 157 -14.22 -8.88 3.88
N LEU A 158 -13.05 -8.26 3.96
CA LEU A 158 -12.40 -7.86 5.21
C LEU A 158 -12.97 -6.57 5.79
N THR A 159 -13.54 -5.72 4.93
CA THR A 159 -13.91 -4.34 5.25
C THR A 159 -15.40 -4.05 5.24
N SER A 160 -16.29 -5.05 5.02
CA SER A 160 -17.74 -4.88 4.91
C SER A 160 -18.40 -4.07 6.04
N LYS A 161 -17.67 -3.80 7.15
CA LYS A 161 -18.01 -2.84 8.19
C LYS A 161 -16.82 -2.02 8.76
N ILE A 162 -15.90 -1.47 7.97
CA ILE A 162 -14.87 -0.53 8.51
C ILE A 162 -15.46 0.89 8.69
N ALA A 163 -16.45 0.99 9.58
CA ALA A 163 -16.68 2.21 10.34
C ALA A 163 -16.00 2.00 11.70
N GLY A 164 -14.83 2.59 11.92
CA GLY A 164 -14.05 2.31 13.11
C GLY A 164 -13.05 3.40 13.46
N THR A 165 -12.61 3.39 14.71
CA THR A 165 -11.54 4.28 15.18
C THR A 165 -10.21 3.96 14.50
N ILE A 166 -9.25 4.88 14.55
CA ILE A 166 -7.85 4.65 14.10
C ILE A 166 -7.29 3.32 14.64
N LYS A 167 -7.58 2.98 15.90
CA LYS A 167 -7.14 1.72 16.52
C LYS A 167 -7.71 0.48 15.81
N TYR A 168 -8.95 0.54 15.35
CA TYR A 168 -9.56 -0.56 14.62
C TYR A 168 -8.94 -0.72 13.23
N ARG A 169 -8.74 0.38 12.50
CA ARG A 169 -8.04 0.40 11.20
C ARG A 169 -6.62 -0.12 11.29
N LEU A 170 -5.90 0.26 12.34
CA LEU A 170 -4.55 -0.22 12.59
C LEU A 170 -4.53 -1.74 12.81
N ARG A 171 -5.53 -2.31 13.48
CA ARG A 171 -5.61 -3.78 13.64
C ARG A 171 -5.71 -4.50 12.30
N HIS A 172 -6.50 -3.97 11.35
CA HIS A 172 -6.58 -4.54 10.00
C HIS A 172 -5.24 -4.55 9.28
N LEU A 173 -4.41 -3.52 9.48
CA LEU A 173 -3.06 -3.45 8.93
C LEU A 173 -2.08 -4.45 9.54
N LEU A 174 -2.37 -4.93 10.75
CA LEU A 174 -1.48 -5.81 11.52
C LEU A 174 -1.85 -7.29 11.41
N ILE A 175 -2.89 -7.62 10.64
CA ILE A 175 -3.26 -9.00 10.35
C ILE A 175 -2.11 -9.68 9.58
N ASP A 176 -1.88 -10.96 9.86
CA ASP A 176 -1.06 -11.80 9.01
C ASP A 176 -1.85 -12.14 7.74
N TYR A 177 -1.50 -11.49 6.64
CA TYR A 177 -2.21 -11.66 5.39
C TYR A 177 -1.95 -13.03 4.76
N GLU A 178 -0.81 -13.66 5.02
CA GLU A 178 -0.51 -15.00 4.51
C GLU A 178 -1.48 -16.01 5.11
N GLU A 179 -1.58 -16.02 6.45
CA GLU A 179 -2.56 -16.85 7.17
C GLU A 179 -4.01 -16.53 6.75
N LEU A 180 -4.33 -15.24 6.59
CA LEU A 180 -5.65 -14.80 6.16
C LEU A 180 -6.02 -15.35 4.77
N PHE A 181 -5.07 -15.34 3.84
CA PHE A 181 -5.29 -15.85 2.50
C PHE A 181 -5.37 -17.37 2.47
N GLU A 182 -4.52 -18.08 3.22
CA GLU A 182 -4.58 -19.54 3.30
C GLU A 182 -5.94 -20.03 3.83
N ILE A 183 -6.50 -19.35 4.84
CA ILE A 183 -7.80 -19.70 5.42
C ILE A 183 -8.96 -19.23 4.52
N GLY A 184 -8.79 -18.09 3.84
CA GLY A 184 -9.84 -17.46 3.03
C GLY A 184 -10.07 -18.12 1.68
N ILE A 185 -9.00 -18.50 0.95
CA ILE A 185 -9.09 -19.03 -0.42
C ILE A 185 -10.04 -20.24 -0.56
N PRO A 186 -10.04 -21.24 0.35
CA PRO A 186 -10.98 -22.37 0.27
C PRO A 186 -12.46 -21.99 0.44
N LEU A 187 -12.76 -20.85 1.06
CA LEU A 187 -14.12 -20.35 1.31
C LEU A 187 -14.63 -19.44 0.19
N ILE A 188 -13.75 -19.06 -0.75
CA ILE A 188 -13.99 -18.05 -1.78
C ILE A 188 -13.89 -18.74 -3.14
N SER A 189 -14.81 -19.66 -3.43
CA SER A 189 -14.81 -20.39 -4.71
C SER A 189 -15.57 -19.67 -5.82
N ASP A 190 -16.21 -18.52 -5.56
CA ASP A 190 -16.99 -17.80 -6.58
C ASP A 190 -17.16 -16.31 -6.24
N GLU A 191 -16.26 -15.46 -6.76
CA GLU A 191 -16.26 -14.01 -6.57
C GLU A 191 -17.61 -13.39 -7.04
N ASP A 192 -18.12 -13.83 -8.19
CA ASP A 192 -19.38 -13.36 -8.78
C ASP A 192 -20.59 -13.71 -7.90
N HIS A 193 -20.64 -14.92 -7.33
CA HIS A 193 -21.77 -15.39 -6.54
C HIS A 193 -21.87 -14.69 -5.17
N VAL A 194 -20.73 -14.27 -4.59
CA VAL A 194 -20.68 -13.53 -3.32
C VAL A 194 -20.98 -12.04 -3.53
N PHE A 195 -20.59 -11.45 -4.66
CA PHE A 195 -20.96 -10.07 -5.02
C PHE A 195 -22.48 -9.86 -5.16
N GLU A 196 -23.22 -10.87 -5.62
CA GLU A 196 -24.69 -10.83 -5.65
C GLU A 196 -25.33 -10.82 -4.25
N ILE A 197 -24.67 -11.40 -3.24
CA ILE A 197 -25.19 -11.51 -1.87
C ILE A 197 -24.88 -10.24 -1.04
N LEU A 198 -23.80 -9.52 -1.38
CA LEU A 198 -23.30 -8.37 -0.62
C LEU A 198 -23.79 -7.00 -1.13
N ASN A 199 -24.47 -6.94 -2.28
CA ASN A 199 -25.15 -5.74 -2.80
C ASN A 199 -26.62 -5.70 -2.38
#